data_AF-T2JKU3-F1
#
_entry.id   AF-T2JKU3-F1
#
_cell.length_a   1.000
_cell.length_b   1.000
_cell.length_c   1.000
_cell.angle_alpha   90.00
_cell.angle_beta   90.00
_cell.angle_gamma   90.00
#
_symmetry.space_group_name_H-M   'P 1'
#
loop_
_entity.id
_entity.type
_entity.pdbx_description
1 polymer ?
#
loop_
_entity_poly.entity_id
_entity_poly.type
_entity_poly.pdbx_seq_one_letter_code
_entity_poly.pdbx_strand_id
1 'polypeptide(L)' 'MPINLILLIAALLVSLLLFRWLLTIIKSTVINLAIIALIIVLLQSAFGISPQELWNEIINLPQTFQDFFSNRQ' A
#
# COMPACT_ATOMS: atom_id res chain seq x y z
N MET A 1 21.07 41.03 5.33
CA MET A 1 21.85 40.39 4.25
C MET A 1 22.52 39.03 4.60
N PRO A 2 22.50 38.47 5.83
CA PRO A 2 22.97 37.08 6.07
C PRO A 2 21.85 36.03 6.23
N ILE A 3 20.64 36.45 6.60
CA ILE A 3 19.50 35.54 6.86
C ILE A 3 19.04 34.78 5.61
N ASN A 4 19.13 35.38 4.42
CA ASN A 4 18.72 34.77 3.16
C ASN A 4 19.61 33.58 2.79
N LEU A 5 20.91 33.64 3.11
CA LEU A 5 21.84 32.53 2.86
C LEU A 5 21.54 31.35 3.79
N ILE A 6 21.24 31.64 5.06
CA ILE A 6 20.84 30.61 6.03
C ILE A 6 19.52 29.96 5.61
N LEU A 7 18.54 30.76 5.18
CA LEU A 7 17.26 30.26 4.68
C LEU A 7 17.43 29.41 3.41
N LEU A 8 18.31 29.81 2.50
CA LEU A 8 18.60 29.05 1.28
C LEU A 8 19.23 27.69 1.59
N ILE A 9 20.20 27.64 2.51
CA ILE A 9 20.83 26.39 2.96
C ILE A 9 19.80 25.50 3.68
N ALA A 10 18.98 26.07 4.57
CA ALA A 10 17.94 25.32 5.26
C ALA A 10 16.89 24.76 4.28
N ALA A 11 16.45 25.54 3.31
CA ALA A 11 15.51 25.10 2.27
C ALA A 11 16.09 23.98 1.41
N LEU A 12 17.37 24.06 1.04
CA LEU A 12 18.07 22.99 0.31
C LEU A 12 18.15 21.70 1.11
N LEU A 13 18.47 21.79 2.41
CA LEU A 13 18.53 20.62 3.29
C LEU A 13 17.15 19.96 3.46
N VAL A 14 16.11 20.77 3.70
CA VAL A 14 14.73 20.28 3.83
C VAL A 14 14.24 19.67 2.52
N SER A 15 14.48 20.32 1.39
CA SER A 15 14.13 19.80 0.06
C SER A 15 14.82 18.47 -0.22
N LEU A 16 16.11 18.34 0.10
CA LEU A 16 16.85 17.10 -0.07
C LEU A 16 16.30 15.98 0.83
N LEU A 17 15.93 16.31 2.07
CA LEU A 17 15.34 15.34 3.00
C LEU A 17 13.98 14.84 2.51
N LEU A 18 13.11 15.76 2.05
CA LEU A 18 11.82 15.41 1.44
C LEU A 18 12.00 14.58 0.17
N PHE A 19 12.97 14.92 -0.67
CA PHE A 19 13.27 14.17 -1.88
C PHE A 19 13.70 12.73 -1.57
N ARG A 20 14.59 12.54 -0.58
CA ARG A 20 15.02 11.20 -0.13
C ARG A 20 13.86 10.41 0.47
N TRP A 21 13.01 11.06 1.26
CA TRP A 21 11.83 10.43 1.83
C TRP A 21 10.83 10.01 0.75
N LEU A 22 10.56 10.86 -0.24
CA LEU A 22 9.69 10.55 -1.37
C LEU A 22 10.19 9.34 -2.16
N LEU A 23 11.48 9.28 -2.47
CA LEU A 23 12.09 8.10 -3.13
C LEU A 23 11.93 6.83 -2.30
N THR A 24 11.96 6.94 -0.98
CA THR A 24 11.80 5.81 -0.06
C THR A 24 10.36 5.31 -0.08
N ILE A 25 9.37 6.21 -0.05
CA ILE A 25 7.96 5.85 -0.19
C ILE A 25 7.70 5.18 -1.52
N ILE A 26 8.18 5.76 -2.63
CA ILE A 26 7.95 5.18 -3.97
C ILE A 26 8.48 3.75 -4.02
N LYS A 27 9.70 3.50 -3.52
CA LYS A 27 10.27 2.15 -3.46
C LYS A 27 9.44 1.22 -2.57
N SER A 28 9.01 1.69 -1.40
CA SER A 28 8.18 0.91 -0.49
C SER A 28 6.82 0.55 -1.12
N THR A 29 6.17 1.50 -1.78
CA THR A 29 4.88 1.28 -2.44
C THR A 29 5.02 0.31 -3.61
N VAL A 30 6.04 0.47 -4.46
CA VAL A 30 6.27 -0.42 -5.60
C VAL A 30 6.54 -1.85 -5.15
N ILE A 31 7.38 -2.06 -4.12
CA ILE A 31 7.66 -3.40 -3.58
C ILE A 31 6.39 -4.02 -2.99
N ASN A 32 5.62 -3.27 -2.21
CA ASN A 32 4.36 -3.77 -1.64
C ASN A 32 3.35 -4.14 -2.74
N LEU A 33 3.18 -3.29 -3.76
CA LEU A 33 2.31 -3.59 -4.89
C LEU A 33 2.80 -4.81 -5.69
N ALA A 34 4.11 -4.97 -5.87
CA ALA A 34 4.69 -6.13 -6.53
C ALA A 34 4.44 -7.43 -5.74
N ILE A 35 4.56 -7.40 -4.41
CA ILE A 35 4.25 -8.55 -3.56
C ILE A 35 2.76 -8.88 -3.62
N ILE A 36 1.88 -7.88 -3.55
CA ILE A 36 0.42 -8.09 -3.68
C ILE A 36 0.10 -8.70 -5.05
N ALA A 37 0.66 -8.15 -6.13
CA ALA A 37 0.48 -8.68 -7.47
C ALA A 37 1.01 -10.13 -7.58
N LEU A 38 2.17 -10.41 -6.98
CA LEU A 38 2.72 -11.77 -6.95
C LEU A 38 1.80 -12.74 -6.22
N ILE A 39 1.26 -12.36 -5.05
CA ILE A 39 0.30 -13.18 -4.31
C ILE A 39 -0.95 -13.45 -5.16
N ILE A 40 -1.49 -12.42 -5.81
CA ILE A 40 -2.67 -12.56 -6.69
C ILE A 40 -2.36 -13.51 -7.85
N VAL A 41 -1.19 -13.39 -8.49
CA VAL A 41 -0.77 -14.29 -9.58
C VAL A 41 -0.60 -15.72 -9.10
N LEU A 42 -0.01 -15.93 -7.92
CA LEU A 42 0.11 -17.26 -7.32
C LEU A 42 -1.26 -17.86 -7.00
N LEU A 43 -2.19 -17.06 -6.44
CA LEU A 43 -3.55 -17.51 -6.16
C LEU A 43 -4.30 -17.87 -7.44
N GLN A 44 -4.18 -17.04 -8.48
CA GLN A 44 -4.77 -17.32 -9.78
C GLN A 44 -4.17 -18.58 -10.41
N SER A 45 -2.85 -18.76 -10.35
CA SER A 45 -2.17 -19.91 -10.94
C SER A 45 -2.39 -21.21 -10.17
N ALA A 46 -2.51 -21.16 -8.84
CA ALA A 46 -2.65 -22.35 -8.01
C ALA A 46 -4.12 -22.75 -7.78
N PHE A 47 -5.03 -21.79 -7.65
CA PHE A 47 -6.43 -22.01 -7.31
C PHE A 47 -7.41 -21.60 -8.41
N GLY A 48 -6.95 -20.96 -9.49
CA GLY A 48 -7.82 -20.46 -10.56
C GLY A 48 -8.63 -19.22 -10.18
N ILE A 49 -8.41 -18.66 -8.99
CA ILE A 49 -9.21 -17.55 -8.44
C ILE A 49 -8.83 -16.25 -9.14
N SER A 50 -9.83 -15.56 -9.69
CA SER A 50 -9.63 -14.26 -10.32
C SER A 50 -9.47 -13.14 -9.27
N PRO A 51 -8.73 -12.05 -9.60
CA PRO A 51 -8.63 -10.89 -8.71
C PRO A 51 -10.00 -10.29 -8.37
N GLN A 52 -10.94 -10.33 -9.31
CA GLN A 52 -12.32 -9.88 -9.11
C GLN A 52 -13.07 -10.72 -8.07
N GLU A 53 -12.90 -12.04 -8.08
CA GLU A 53 -13.50 -12.91 -7.07
C GLU A 53 -12.92 -12.65 -5.68
N LEU A 54 -11.60 -12.47 -5.57
CA LEU A 54 -10.97 -12.05 -4.30
C LEU A 54 -11.55 -10.73 -3.79
N TRP A 55 -11.73 -9.75 -4.68
CA TRP A 55 -12.30 -8.46 -4.30
C TRP A 55 -13.75 -8.58 -3.83
N ASN A 56 -14.56 -9.35 -4.54
CA ASN A 56 -15.94 -9.63 -4.15
C ASN A 56 -16.00 -10.36 -2.80
N GLU A 57 -15.13 -11.35 -2.59
CA GLU A 57 -15.05 -12.06 -1.31
C GLU A 57 -14.66 -11.12 -0.18
N ILE A 58 -13.69 -10.22 -0.37
CA ILE A 58 -13.29 -9.21 0.62
C ILE A 58 -14.45 -8.27 0.99
N ILE A 59 -15.25 -7.87 0.01
CA ILE A 59 -16.44 -7.02 0.25
C ILE A 59 -17.53 -7.79 1.00
N ASN A 60 -17.67 -9.08 0.72
CA ASN A 60 -18.68 -9.95 1.34
C ASN A 60 -18.21 -10.56 2.67
N LEU A 61 -16.91 -10.53 2.99
CA LEU A 61 -16.36 -11.02 4.25
C LEU A 61 -17.13 -10.50 5.49
N PRO A 62 -17.48 -9.21 5.63
CA PRO A 62 -18.27 -8.74 6.75
C PRO A 62 -19.62 -9.45 6.89
N GLN A 63 -20.29 -9.74 5.77
CA GLN A 63 -21.56 -10.49 5.75
C GLN A 63 -21.31 -11.95 6.12
N THR A 64 -20.30 -12.60 5.51
CA THR A 64 -19.92 -13.98 5.82
C THR A 64 -19.56 -14.15 7.30
N PHE A 65 -18.89 -13.15 7.90
CA PHE A 65 -18.61 -13.13 9.33
C PHE A 65 -19.88 -12.95 10.16
N GLN A 66 -20.77 -12.03 9.79
CA GLN A 66 -22.06 -11.84 10.47
C GLN A 66 -22.90 -13.12 10.44
N ASP A 67 -23.06 -13.75 9.27
CA ASP A 67 -23.80 -15.00 9.12
C ASP A 67 -23.20 -16.14 9.94
N PHE A 68 -21.86 -16.25 9.97
CA PHE A 68 -21.17 -17.26 10.77
C PHE A 68 -21.34 -17.05 12.28
N PHE A 69 -21.39 -15.81 12.75
CA PHE A 69 -21.64 -15.49 14.16
C PHE A 69 -23.13 -15.59 14.52
N SER A 70 -24.05 -15.14 13.65
CA SER A 70 -25.50 -15.21 13.85
C SER A 70 -26.04 -16.64 13.78
N ASN A 71 -25.47 -17.51 12.95
CA ASN A 71 -25.84 -18.93 12.89
C ASN A 71 -25.28 -19.77 14.06
N ARG A 72 -24.45 -19.18 14.93
CA ARG A 72 -23.86 -19.81 16.12
C ARG A 72 -24.54 -19.39 17.43
N GLN A 73 -25.55 -18.52 17.40
CA GLN A 73 -26.45 -18.20 18.52
C GLN A 73 -27.80 -18.89 18.33
#